data_AF-A0A5N9I9Q9-F1
#
_entry.id   AF-A0A5N9I9Q9-F1
#
_cell.length_a   1.000
_cell.length_b   1.000
_cell.length_c   1.000
_cell.angle_alpha   90.00
_cell.angle_beta   90.00
_cell.angle_gamma   90.00
#
_symmetry.space_group_name_H-M   'P 1'
#
loop_
_entity.id
_entity.type
_entity.pdbx_description
1 polymer ?
#
loop_
_entity_poly.entity_id
_entity_poly.type
_entity_poly.pdbx_seq_one_letter_code
_entity_poly.pdbx_strand_id
1 'polypeptide(L)' 'MSNAEHNAVAWLGQAGLYRTRFDAVRNCEQSLTPVSAGELFELASKQVLSQLNEGRRRA' A
#
# COMPACT_ATOMS: atom_id res chain seq x y z
N MET A 1 7.86 18.74 3.90
CA MET A 1 7.68 17.45 3.20
C MET A 1 8.93 16.65 3.38
N SER A 2 8.82 15.39 3.78
CA SER A 2 10.00 14.51 3.96
C SER A 2 10.49 13.97 2.62
N ASN A 3 11.74 13.49 2.55
CA ASN A 3 12.28 12.85 1.35
C ASN A 3 11.44 11.62 0.92
N ALA A 4 10.83 10.92 1.88
CA ALA A 4 9.94 9.79 1.60
C ALA A 4 8.63 10.23 0.93
N GLU A 5 8.04 11.35 1.36
CA GLU A 5 6.82 11.90 0.73
C GLU A 5 7.08 12.38 -0.70
N HIS A 6 8.28 12.91 -0.99
CA HIS A 6 8.64 13.40 -2.32
C HIS A 6 8.87 12.27 -3.34
N ASN A 7 9.37 11.13 -2.88
CA ASN A 7 9.65 9.95 -3.71
C ASN A 7 8.52 8.90 -3.64
N ALA A 8 7.40 9.22 -2.98
CA ALA A 8 6.27 8.32 -2.86
C ALA A 8 5.59 8.12 -4.22
N VAL A 9 5.47 6.85 -4.65
CA VAL A 9 4.71 6.47 -5.85
C VAL A 9 3.30 5.99 -5.51
N ALA A 10 3.06 5.68 -4.24
CA ALA A 10 1.77 5.28 -3.69
C ALA A 10 1.68 5.68 -2.21
N TRP A 11 0.47 5.58 -1.65
CA TRP A 11 0.18 5.91 -0.26
C TRP A 11 -0.59 4.77 0.38
N LEU A 12 -0.03 4.17 1.42
CA LEU A 12 -0.67 3.11 2.18
C LEU A 12 -1.48 3.71 3.32
N GLY A 13 -2.80 3.56 3.25
CA GLY A 13 -3.74 3.85 4.32
C GLY A 13 -4.25 2.56 4.97
N GLN A 14 -5.18 2.71 5.90
CA GLN A 14 -5.77 1.59 6.63
C GLN A 14 -6.67 0.73 5.75
N ALA A 15 -7.43 1.34 4.84
CA ALA A 15 -8.31 0.65 3.91
C ALA A 15 -7.56 0.08 2.69
N GLY A 16 -6.33 0.52 2.47
CA GLY A 16 -5.44 -0.07 1.49
C GLY A 16 -4.54 0.94 0.79
N LEU A 17 -4.15 0.61 -0.43
CA LEU A 17 -3.19 1.37 -1.19
C LEU A 17 -3.88 2.36 -2.14
N TYR A 18 -3.44 3.61 -2.10
CA TYR A 18 -3.91 4.69 -2.94
C TYR A 18 -2.81 5.18 -3.88
N ARG A 19 -3.22 5.64 -5.07
CA ARG A 19 -2.29 6.17 -6.08
C ARG A 19 -1.75 7.54 -5.70
N THR A 20 -2.56 8.36 -5.04
CA THR A 20 -2.15 9.70 -4.59
C THR A 20 -2.56 9.95 -3.15
N ARG A 21 -1.85 10.87 -2.48
CA ARG A 21 -2.22 11.32 -1.13
C ARG A 21 -3.63 11.91 -1.09
N PHE A 22 -3.99 12.64 -2.14
CA PHE A 22 -5.29 13.29 -2.24
C PHE A 22 -6.43 12.26 -2.24
N ASP A 23 -6.29 11.19 -3.03
CA ASP A 23 -7.30 10.12 -3.05
C ASP A 23 -7.47 9.49 -1.66
N ALA A 24 -6.37 9.26 -0.95
CA ALA A 24 -6.40 8.66 0.37
C ALA A 24 -7.08 9.59 1.40
N VAL A 25 -6.76 10.89 1.37
CA VAL A 25 -7.43 11.90 2.22
C VAL A 25 -8.92 12.00 1.90
N ARG A 26 -9.31 11.88 0.62
CA ARG A 26 -10.73 11.85 0.22
C ARG A 26 -11.49 10.63 0.74
N ASN A 27 -10.77 9.55 1.06
CA ASN A 27 -11.31 8.37 1.72
C ASN A 27 -11.22 8.43 3.25
N CYS A 28 -10.98 9.62 3.82
CA CYS A 28 -10.94 9.86 5.26
C CYS A 28 -9.86 9.05 6.01
N GLU A 29 -8.80 8.65 5.30
CA GLU A 29 -7.66 7.95 5.91
C GLU A 29 -7.02 8.82 6.98
N GLN A 30 -6.91 8.26 8.19
CA GLN A 30 -6.39 8.96 9.38
C GLN A 30 -4.86 8.94 9.42
N SER A 31 -4.24 7.93 8.81
CA SER A 31 -2.80 7.75 8.73
C SER A 31 -2.42 7.31 7.33
N LEU A 32 -1.36 7.93 6.80
CA LEU A 32 -0.86 7.64 5.47
C LEU A 32 0.64 7.45 5.52
N THR A 33 1.07 6.29 5.06
CA THR A 33 2.49 5.97 4.91
C THR A 33 2.87 6.14 3.43
N PRO A 34 3.83 7.03 3.11
CA PRO A 34 4.35 7.11 1.74
C PRO A 34 5.06 5.80 1.37
N VAL A 35 4.83 5.32 0.16
CA VAL A 35 5.40 4.06 -0.34
C VAL A 35 6.25 4.35 -1.58
N SER A 36 7.51 3.93 -1.54
CA SER A 36 8.43 3.99 -2.69
C SER A 36 8.16 2.86 -3.69
N ALA A 37 8.74 2.95 -4.90
CA ALA A 37 8.54 1.93 -5.92
C ALA A 37 8.98 0.53 -5.47
N GLY A 38 10.13 0.41 -4.80
CA GLY A 38 10.63 -0.87 -4.28
C GLY A 38 9.68 -1.48 -3.25
N GLU A 39 9.26 -0.67 -2.28
CA GLU A 39 8.31 -1.11 -1.24
C GLU A 39 6.96 -1.53 -1.83
N LEU A 40 6.50 -0.86 -2.89
CA LEU A 40 5.25 -1.22 -3.57
C LEU A 40 5.31 -2.65 -4.13
N PHE A 41 6.40 -3.00 -4.82
CA PHE A 41 6.57 -4.35 -5.37
C PHE A 41 6.67 -5.40 -4.26
N GLU A 42 7.36 -5.11 -3.18
CA GLU A 42 7.44 -6.01 -2.03
C GLU A 42 6.09 -6.24 -1.37
N LEU A 43 5.31 -5.17 -1.15
CA LEU A 43 3.96 -5.26 -0.58
C LEU A 43 3.02 -6.07 -1.49
N ALA A 44 3.06 -5.80 -2.80
CA ALA A 44 2.27 -6.56 -3.77
C ALA A 44 2.68 -8.04 -3.80
N SER A 45 3.97 -8.34 -3.79
CA SER A 45 4.49 -9.72 -3.76
C SER A 45 4.03 -10.48 -2.52
N LYS A 46 4.14 -9.85 -1.33
CA LYS A 46 3.66 -10.42 -0.06
C LYS A 46 2.16 -10.69 -0.10
N GLN A 47 1.38 -9.77 -0.67
CA GLN A 47 -0.07 -9.93 -0.82
C GLN A 47 -0.43 -11.14 -1.70
N VAL A 48 0.23 -11.28 -2.85
CA VAL A 48 0.04 -12.44 -3.74
C VAL A 48 0.40 -13.73 -3.03
N LEU A 49 1.54 -13.77 -2.33
CA LEU A 49 1.96 -14.95 -1.59
C LEU A 49 0.97 -15.33 -0.48
N SER A 50 0.43 -14.33 0.23
CA SER A 50 -0.61 -14.54 1.25
C SER A 50 -1.87 -15.15 0.64
N GLN A 51 -2.37 -14.62 -0.49
CA GLN A 51 -3.55 -15.14 -1.17
C GLN A 51 -3.37 -16.59 -1.65
N LEU A 52 -2.19 -16.92 -2.21
CA LEU A 52 -1.86 -18.29 -2.62
C LEU A 52 -1.91 -19.26 -1.43
N ASN A 53 -1.39 -18.83 -0.28
CA ASN A 53 -1.40 -19.64 0.95
C ASN A 53 -2.80 -19.76 1.55
N GLU A 54 -3.62 -18.70 1.50
CA GLU A 54 -5.02 -18.76 1.94
C GLU A 54 -5.87 -19.69 1.08
N GLY A 55 -5.69 -19.64 -0.25
CA GLY A 55 -6.34 -20.57 -1.19
C GLY A 55 -5.98 -22.03 -0.91
N ARG A 56 -4.72 -22.29 -0.55
CA ARG A 56 -4.25 -23.63 -0.17
C ARG A 56 -4.82 -24.12 1.16
N ARG A 57 -5.13 -23.22 2.11
CA ARG A 57 -5.71 -23.60 3.41
C ARG A 57 -7.20 -23.91 3.37
N ARG A 58 -7.90 -23.54 2.29
CA ARG A 58 -9.34 -23.76 2.10
C ARG A 58 -9.67 -24.97 1.21
N ALA A 59 -8.65 -25.62 0.62
CA ALA A 59 -8.76 -26.86 -0.14
C ALA A 59 -8.39 -28.05 0.75
#